data_AF-A0A645GD31-F1
#
_entry.id   AF-A0A645GD31-F1
#
_cell.length_a   1.000
_cell.length_b   1.000
_cell.length_c   1.000
_cell.angle_alpha   90.00
_cell.angle_beta   90.00
_cell.angle_gamma   90.00
#
_symmetry.space_group_name_H-M   'P 1'
#
loop_
_entity.id
_entity.type
_entity.pdbx_description
1 polymer ?
#
loop_
_entity_poly.entity_id
_entity_poly.type
_entity_poly.pdbx_seq_one_letter_code
_entity_poly.pdbx_strand_id
1 'polypeptide(L)'
;MLLTNHFGFGATTIASIYKDRWEIELFFKALKQNLKVKTFIGTSENALRIQIWTALVSMLVIKWLHHLSQAPWSFSNMATMLRLNLFTYRDLRAWLNEPYETPPVIPKPEQLDLNMQ
;
A
#
# COMPACT_ATOMS: atom_id res chain seq x y z
N MET A 1 24.96 -9.02 -21.16
CA MET A 1 26.26 -9.36 -20.56
C MET A 1 26.23 -8.85 -19.13
N LEU A 2 26.24 -9.75 -18.14
CA LEU A 2 26.16 -9.40 -16.72
C LEU A 2 27.56 -9.58 -16.11
N LEU A 3 28.07 -8.53 -15.45
CA LEU A 3 29.38 -8.56 -14.79
C LEU A 3 29.17 -8.58 -13.27
N THR A 4 29.79 -9.53 -12.59
CA THR A 4 29.57 -9.81 -11.17
C THR A 4 30.89 -10.14 -10.49
N ASN A 5 31.10 -9.60 -9.28
CA ASN A 5 32.25 -9.94 -8.44
C ASN A 5 32.00 -11.21 -7.59
N HIS A 6 30.82 -11.81 -7.70
CA HIS A 6 30.50 -13.05 -6.99
C HIS A 6 30.71 -14.26 -7.90
N PHE A 7 31.91 -14.84 -7.82
CA PHE A 7 32.32 -16.02 -8.60
C PHE A 7 31.73 -17.36 -8.10
N GLY A 8 31.16 -17.39 -6.90
CA GLY A 8 30.58 -18.60 -6.29
C GLY A 8 29.11 -18.86 -6.62
N PHE A 9 28.40 -17.90 -7.22
CA PHE A 9 26.99 -18.07 -7.59
C PHE A 9 26.85 -18.54 -9.03
N GLY A 10 25.96 -19.50 -9.26
CA GLY A 10 25.62 -19.94 -10.61
C GLY A 10 25.03 -18.81 -11.45
N ALA A 11 25.24 -18.85 -12.76
CA ALA A 11 24.77 -17.81 -13.70
C ALA A 11 23.27 -17.51 -13.55
N THR A 12 22.46 -18.53 -13.23
CA THR A 12 21.01 -18.41 -13.00
C THR A 12 20.68 -17.57 -11.75
N THR A 13 21.44 -17.75 -10.66
CA THR A 13 21.27 -16.97 -9.42
C THR A 13 21.64 -15.50 -9.66
N ILE A 14 22.72 -15.24 -10.41
CA ILE A 14 23.17 -13.88 -10.74
C ILE A 14 22.14 -13.18 -11.64
N ALA A 15 21.58 -13.90 -12.62
CA ALA A 15 20.48 -13.39 -13.43
C ALA A 15 19.23 -13.06 -12.58
N SER A 16 18.91 -13.90 -11.58
CA SER A 16 17.80 -13.62 -10.65
C SER A 16 18.05 -12.38 -9.80
N ILE A 17 19.25 -12.20 -9.23
CA ILE A 17 19.61 -11.01 -8.46
C ILE A 17 19.50 -9.74 -9.32
N TYR A 18 19.93 -9.82 -10.57
CA TYR A 18 19.76 -8.70 -11.52
C TYR A 18 18.29 -8.42 -11.87
N LYS A 19 17.44 -9.45 -11.88
CA LYS A 19 15.99 -9.28 -12.03
C LYS A 19 15.38 -8.59 -10.80
N ASP A 20 15.82 -8.93 -9.59
CA ASP A 20 15.36 -8.28 -8.35
C ASP A 20 15.77 -6.80 -8.29
N ARG A 21 16.92 -6.44 -8.85
CA ARG A 21 17.32 -5.03 -9.01
C ARG A 21 16.30 -4.24 -9.84
N TRP A 22 15.68 -4.88 -10.84
CA TRP A 22 14.68 -4.23 -11.69
C TRP A 22 13.37 -3.96 -10.94
N GLU A 23 12.99 -4.83 -10.00
CA GLU A 23 11.85 -4.57 -9.10
C GLU A 23 12.05 -3.29 -8.27
N ILE A 24 13.29 -3.00 -7.85
CA ILE A 24 13.62 -1.75 -7.14
C ILE A 24 13.47 -0.54 -8.07
N GLU A 25 13.87 -0.62 -9.35
CA GLU A 25 13.64 0.46 -10.31
C GLU A 25 12.14 0.68 -10.59
N LEU A 26 11.37 -0.39 -10.74
CA LEU A 26 9.91 -0.33 -10.87
C LEU A 26 9.28 0.33 -9.63
N PHE A 27 9.76 0.00 -8.43
CA PHE A 27 9.36 0.65 -7.18
C PHE A 27 9.65 2.16 -7.20
N PHE A 28 10.88 2.58 -7.54
CA PHE A 28 11.20 4.01 -7.61
C PHE A 28 10.46 4.75 -8.74
N LYS A 29 10.18 4.06 -9.85
CA LYS A 29 9.37 4.61 -10.95
C LYS A 29 7.93 4.85 -10.51
N ALA A 30 7.32 3.87 -9.84
CA ALA A 30 5.99 4.00 -9.26
C ALA A 30 5.97 5.09 -8.17
N LEU A 31 6.99 5.15 -7.32
CA LEU A 31 7.12 6.19 -6.31
C LEU A 31 7.16 7.58 -6.94
N LYS A 32 7.99 7.82 -7.97
CA LYS A 32 8.05 9.09 -8.69
C LYS A 32 6.74 9.42 -9.44
N GLN A 33 6.03 8.42 -9.96
CA GLN A 33 4.72 8.63 -10.59
C GLN A 33 3.64 9.03 -9.59
N ASN A 34 3.59 8.38 -8.42
CA ASN A 34 2.64 8.70 -7.34
C ASN A 34 3.02 9.99 -6.60
N LEU A 35 4.31 10.30 -6.50
CA LEU A 35 4.86 11.57 -6.02
C LEU A 35 4.80 12.70 -7.07
N LYS A 36 4.07 12.58 -8.18
CA LYS A 36 3.82 13.75 -9.02
C LYS A 36 3.11 14.79 -8.16
N VAL A 37 3.89 15.72 -7.62
CA VAL A 37 3.48 16.80 -6.74
C VAL A 37 2.60 17.73 -7.55
N LYS A 38 1.34 17.36 -7.75
CA LYS A 38 0.35 18.23 -8.36
C LYS A 38 -0.03 19.36 -7.41
N THR A 39 0.22 19.19 -6.11
CA THR A 39 -0.08 20.18 -5.08
C THR A 39 0.91 20.00 -3.95
N PHE A 40 1.83 20.95 -3.78
CA PHE A 40 2.68 21.00 -2.59
C PHE A 40 1.76 21.27 -1.40
N ILE A 41 1.72 20.35 -0.42
CA ILE A 41 0.95 20.55 0.83
C ILE A 41 1.62 21.62 1.70
N GLY A 42 2.86 22.00 1.37
CA GLY A 42 3.56 23.17 1.87
C GLY A 42 4.82 23.42 1.05
N THR A 43 5.27 24.67 0.98
CA THR A 43 6.49 25.09 0.25
C THR A 43 7.79 24.85 1.04
N SER A 44 7.72 24.21 2.21
CA SER A 44 8.89 23.97 3.07
C SER A 44 9.54 22.61 2.78
N GLU A 45 10.86 22.53 2.97
CA GLU A 45 11.65 21.30 2.83
C GLU A 45 11.13 20.16 3.75
N ASN A 46 10.63 20.52 4.93
CA ASN A 46 10.06 19.58 5.87
C ASN A 46 8.72 19.01 5.38
N ALA A 47 7.88 19.83 4.74
CA ALA A 47 6.64 19.35 4.14
C ALA A 47 6.95 18.33 3.02
N LEU A 48 7.98 18.59 2.21
CA LEU A 48 8.42 17.66 1.18
C LEU A 48 8.95 16.35 1.78
N ARG A 49 9.78 16.41 2.83
CA ARG A 49 10.26 15.21 3.55
C ARG A 49 9.10 14.38 4.06
N ILE A 50 8.12 15.00 4.72
CA ILE A 50 6.93 14.31 5.25
C ILE A 50 6.12 13.67 4.11
N GLN A 51 5.95 14.36 2.97
CA GLN A 51 5.26 13.80 1.81
C GLN A 51 5.95 12.55 1.27
N ILE A 52 7.28 12.56 1.17
CA ILE A 52 8.06 11.40 0.71
C ILE A 52 7.90 10.24 1.69
N TRP A 53 8.09 10.48 2.99
CA TRP A 53 7.91 9.44 4.02
C TRP A 53 6.49 8.88 4.03
N THR A 54 5.47 9.73 3.91
CA THR A 54 4.06 9.32 3.87
C THR A 54 3.75 8.49 2.63
N ALA A 55 4.28 8.88 1.46
CA ALA A 55 4.12 8.11 0.23
C ALA A 55 4.78 6.73 0.33
N LEU A 56 5.98 6.66 0.92
CA LEU A 56 6.69 5.41 1.20
C LEU A 56 5.87 4.48 2.12
N VAL A 57 5.39 5.00 3.24
CA VAL A 57 4.57 4.24 4.19
C VAL A 57 3.27 3.77 3.53
N SER A 58 2.59 4.64 2.78
CA SER A 58 1.35 4.29 2.09
C SER A 58 1.56 3.16 1.07
N MET A 59 2.64 3.23 0.28
CA MET A 59 2.98 2.15 -0.67
C MET A 59 3.31 0.84 0.04
N LEU A 60 4.04 0.89 1.16
CA LEU A 60 4.35 -0.29 1.96
C LEU A 60 3.06 -0.96 2.49
N VAL A 61 2.15 -0.17 3.05
CA VAL A 61 0.86 -0.66 3.55
C VAL A 61 0.03 -1.27 2.42
N ILE A 62 -0.05 -0.64 1.25
CA ILE A 62 -0.79 -1.19 0.10
C ILE A 62 -0.16 -2.50 -0.38
N LYS A 63 1.17 -2.59 -0.49
CA LYS A 63 1.84 -3.85 -0.88
C LYS A 63 1.65 -4.95 0.16
N TRP A 64 1.68 -4.59 1.44
CA TRP A 64 1.45 -5.53 2.53
C TRP A 64 0.03 -6.07 2.52
N LEU A 65 -0.95 -5.18 2.35
CA LEU A 65 -2.35 -5.59 2.18
C LEU A 65 -2.52 -6.43 0.92
N HIS A 66 -1.86 -6.08 -0.20
CA HIS A 66 -1.93 -6.88 -1.43
C HIS A 66 -1.38 -8.29 -1.21
N HIS A 67 -0.32 -8.42 -0.42
CA HIS A 67 0.24 -9.71 -0.02
C HIS A 67 -0.67 -10.52 0.92
N LEU A 68 -1.38 -9.85 1.84
CA LEU A 68 -2.35 -10.50 2.71
C LEU A 68 -3.63 -10.92 1.98
N SER A 69 -3.94 -10.25 0.87
CA SER A 69 -5.09 -10.56 0.03
C SER A 69 -4.90 -11.87 -0.72
N GLN A 70 -5.88 -12.77 -0.62
CA GLN A 70 -5.97 -13.95 -1.48
C GLN A 70 -6.54 -13.62 -2.88
N ALA A 71 -7.14 -12.44 -3.06
CA ALA A 71 -7.79 -12.02 -4.29
C ALA A 71 -6.83 -11.30 -5.28
N PRO A 72 -7.05 -11.43 -6.61
CA PRO A 72 -6.21 -10.84 -7.64
C PRO A 72 -6.50 -9.34 -7.84
N TRP A 73 -6.12 -8.52 -6.87
CA TRP A 73 -6.30 -7.06 -6.97
C TRP A 73 -5.28 -6.44 -7.93
N SER A 74 -5.76 -5.49 -8.74
CA SER A 74 -4.86 -4.49 -9.35
C SER A 74 -4.53 -3.41 -8.31
N PHE A 75 -3.28 -2.91 -8.33
CA PHE A 75 -2.80 -1.90 -7.37
C PHE A 75 -3.71 -0.66 -7.32
N SER A 76 -4.17 -0.16 -8.48
CA SER A 76 -5.04 1.01 -8.59
C SER A 76 -6.44 0.76 -8.04
N ASN A 77 -7.02 -0.43 -8.29
CA ASN A 77 -8.35 -0.76 -7.75
C ASN A 77 -8.28 -0.86 -6.22
N MET A 78 -7.22 -1.48 -5.71
CA MET A 78 -7.01 -1.61 -4.27
C MET A 78 -6.81 -0.26 -3.58
N ALA A 79 -5.99 0.63 -4.15
CA ALA A 79 -5.82 1.98 -3.62
C ALA A 79 -7.12 2.79 -3.63
N THR A 80 -7.92 2.69 -4.71
CA THR A 80 -9.23 3.35 -4.81
C THR A 80 -10.20 2.81 -3.78
N MET A 81 -10.29 1.49 -3.67
CA MET A 81 -11.19 0.80 -2.74
C MET A 81 -10.81 1.06 -1.28
N LEU A 82 -9.52 1.07 -0.96
CA LEU A 82 -9.01 1.46 0.35
C LEU A 82 -9.37 2.92 0.66
N ARG A 83 -9.21 3.84 -0.31
CA ARG A 83 -9.60 5.24 -0.14
C ARG A 83 -11.10 5.41 0.14
N LEU A 84 -11.95 4.65 -0.54
CA LEU A 84 -13.41 4.70 -0.36
C LEU A 84 -13.85 4.09 0.98
N ASN A 85 -13.13 3.05 1.45
CA ASN A 85 -13.46 2.32 2.67
C ASN A 85 -12.62 2.74 3.89
N LEU A 86 -11.74 3.74 3.76
CA LEU A 86 -10.84 4.15 4.85
C LEU A 86 -11.58 4.64 6.10
N PHE A 87 -12.79 5.19 5.90
CA PHE A 87 -13.65 5.73 6.94
C PHE A 87 -14.85 4.83 7.27
N THR A 88 -14.96 3.64 6.64
CA THR A 88 -16.05 2.72 6.92
C THR A 88 -15.66 1.73 8.01
N TYR A 89 -16.53 1.54 8.99
CA TYR A 89 -16.30 0.56 10.05
C TYR A 89 -16.56 -0.84 9.51
N ARG A 90 -15.49 -1.60 9.26
CA ARG A 90 -15.52 -2.86 8.52
C ARG A 90 -14.34 -3.72 8.89
N ASP A 91 -14.53 -5.04 8.88
CA ASP A 91 -13.41 -5.97 9.01
C ASP A 91 -12.53 -5.90 7.75
N LEU A 92 -11.32 -5.35 7.92
CA LEU A 92 -10.40 -5.10 6.82
C LEU A 92 -9.95 -6.40 6.13
N ARG A 93 -9.74 -7.49 6.88
CA ARG A 93 -9.24 -8.75 6.33
C ARG A 93 -10.33 -9.49 5.57
N ALA A 94 -11.54 -9.54 6.13
CA ALA A 94 -12.69 -10.14 5.46
C ALA A 94 -13.01 -9.39 4.16
N TRP A 95 -13.04 -8.05 4.20
CA TRP A 95 -13.28 -7.23 3.02
C TRP A 95 -12.19 -7.34 1.96
N LEU A 96 -10.92 -7.44 2.37
CA LEU A 96 -9.80 -7.58 1.45
C LEU A 96 -9.88 -8.88 0.64
N ASN A 97 -10.44 -9.95 1.22
CA ASN A 97 -10.66 -11.23 0.55
C ASN A 97 -11.98 -11.23 -0.26
N GLU A 98 -13.04 -10.63 0.28
CA GLU A 98 -14.40 -10.60 -0.30
C GLU A 98 -14.97 -9.17 -0.32
N PRO A 99 -14.54 -8.35 -1.30
CA PRO A 99 -14.83 -6.92 -1.30
C PRO A 99 -16.28 -6.55 -1.61
N TYR A 100 -17.03 -7.47 -2.23
CA TYR A 100 -18.41 -7.26 -2.66
C TYR A 100 -19.44 -7.83 -1.68
N GLU A 101 -19.06 -8.77 -0.81
CA GLU A 101 -20.01 -9.53 0.02
C GLU A 101 -20.04 -9.09 1.49
N THR A 102 -19.05 -8.33 1.93
CA THR A 102 -19.08 -7.76 3.27
C THR A 102 -19.94 -6.47 3.24
N PRO A 103 -20.98 -6.31 4.07
CA PRO A 103 -21.67 -5.02 4.25
C PRO A 103 -20.93 -4.16 5.28
N PRO A 104 -21.09 -2.82 5.26
CA PRO A 104 -20.56 -1.97 6.33
C PRO A 104 -21.19 -2.38 7.67
N VAL A 105 -20.39 -2.41 8.74
CA VAL A 105 -20.94 -2.65 10.08
C VAL A 105 -21.68 -1.37 10.48
N ILE A 106 -23.01 -1.45 10.60
CA ILE A 106 -23.81 -0.35 11.14
C ILE A 106 -23.57 -0.37 12.65
N PRO A 107 -22.92 0.65 13.25
CA PRO A 107 -22.79 0.71 14.69
C PRO A 107 -24.20 0.74 15.28
N LYS A 108 -24.52 -0.23 16.14
CA LYS A 108 -25.76 -0.17 16.92
C LYS A 108 -25.67 1.10 17.76
N PRO A 109 -26.73 1.91 17.84
CA PRO A 109 -26.73 3.04 18.77
C PRO A 109 -26.56 2.46 20.18
N GLU A 110 -25.36 2.62 20.76
CA GLU A 110 -25.14 2.49 22.20
C GLU A 110 -25.81 3.72 22.83
N GLN A 111 -27.13 3.65 22.95
CA GLN A 111 -27.85 4.55 23.82
C GLN A 111 -27.44 4.17 25.24
N LEU A 112 -26.56 4.98 25.84
CA LEU A 112 -26.31 4.90 27.27
C LEU A 112 -27.67 5.08 27.94
N ASP A 113 -28.20 4.00 28.53
CA ASP A 113 -29.33 4.09 29.43
C ASP A 113 -28.88 4.98 30.59
N LEU A 114 -29.21 6.26 30.49
CA LEU A 114 -29.13 7.21 31.59
C LEU A 114 -30.22 6.80 32.57
N ASN A 115 -29.93 5.74 33.35
CA ASN A 115 -30.65 5.42 34.57
C ASN A 115 -30.39 6.56 35.56
N MET A 116 -31.15 7.64 35.39
CA MET A 116 -31.32 8.67 36.41
C MET A 116 -32.12 8.04 37.55
N GLN A 117 -31.40 7.42 38.49
CA GLN A 117 -31.90 7.15 39.84
C GLN A 117 -31.91 8.43 40.66
#